data_AF-A0ABD4L841-F1
#
_entry.id   AF-A0ABD4L841-F1
#
_cell.length_a   1.000
_cell.length_b   1.000
_cell.length_c   1.000
_cell.angle_alpha   90.00
_cell.angle_beta   90.00
_cell.angle_gamma   90.00
#
_symmetry.space_group_name_H-M   'P 1'
#
loop_
_entity.id
_entity.type
_entity.pdbx_description
1 polymer ?
#
loop_
_entity_poly.entity_id
_entity_poly.type
_entity_poly.pdbx_seq_one_letter_code
_entity_poly.pdbx_strand_id
1 'polypeptide(L)'
;ETDAAVESLAAAKVLAKVVEAEQPGLVILGKQAIDSDNNQVGQMLAALAGLPQGTFASEVVISSDEGEGKVQVTREIDGGLQTVELSLPAIVTTDLRLNEPRYAKLP
;
A
#
# COMPACT_ATOMS: atom_id res chain seq x y z
N GLU A 1 -12.31 -8.91 23.16
CA GLU A 1 -11.66 -7.59 23.20
C GLU A 1 -10.50 -7.67 24.20
N THR A 2 -9.40 -6.96 23.95
CA THR A 2 -8.20 -6.99 24.79
C THR A 2 -7.67 -5.57 24.93
N ASP A 3 -7.09 -5.24 26.09
CA ASP A 3 -6.47 -3.92 26.36
C ASP A 3 -5.09 -3.76 25.69
N ALA A 4 -4.67 -4.75 24.90
CA ALA A 4 -3.37 -4.76 24.25
C ALA A 4 -3.45 -3.97 22.95
N ALA A 5 -2.63 -2.92 22.83
CA ALA A 5 -2.51 -2.16 21.61
C ALA A 5 -1.88 -3.02 20.49
N VAL A 6 -2.41 -2.88 19.28
CA VAL A 6 -1.82 -3.53 18.11
C VAL A 6 -0.67 -2.66 17.58
N GLU A 7 0.56 -3.14 17.77
CA GLU A 7 1.74 -2.48 17.22
C GLU A 7 1.86 -2.71 15.71
N SER A 8 2.57 -1.81 15.02
CA SER A 8 2.70 -1.86 13.54
C SER A 8 3.27 -3.18 13.03
N LEU A 9 4.26 -3.75 13.72
CA LEU A 9 4.82 -5.05 13.35
C LEU A 9 3.82 -6.19 13.55
N ALA A 10 3.02 -6.15 14.62
CA ALA A 10 1.99 -7.15 14.86
C ALA A 10 0.91 -7.10 13.76
N ALA A 11 0.43 -5.90 13.41
CA ALA A 11 -0.48 -5.71 12.28
C ALA A 11 0.10 -6.22 10.96
N ALA A 12 1.35 -5.85 10.64
CA ALA A 12 2.02 -6.28 9.41
C ALA A 12 2.18 -7.80 9.33
N LYS A 13 2.51 -8.49 10.44
CA LYS A 13 2.60 -9.96 10.49
C LYS A 13 1.26 -10.63 10.21
N VAL A 14 0.17 -10.10 10.77
CA VAL A 14 -1.18 -10.62 10.52
C VAL A 14 -1.57 -10.41 9.05
N LEU A 15 -1.35 -9.21 8.52
CA LEU A 15 -1.62 -8.91 7.11
C LEU A 15 -0.78 -9.75 6.16
N ALA A 16 0.48 -10.06 6.50
CA ALA A 16 1.33 -10.93 5.69
C ALA A 16 0.73 -12.34 5.54
N LYS A 17 0.04 -12.85 6.58
CA LYS A 17 -0.70 -14.12 6.48
C LYS A 17 -1.93 -14.05 5.60
N VAL A 18 -2.61 -12.90 5.56
CA VAL A 18 -3.70 -12.66 4.61
C VAL A 18 -3.16 -12.61 3.18
N VAL A 19 -2.05 -11.90 2.94
CA VAL A 19 -1.39 -11.85 1.63
C VAL A 19 -0.94 -13.24 1.16
N GLU A 20 -0.38 -14.05 2.06
CA GLU A 20 0.02 -15.43 1.77
C GLU A 20 -1.17 -16.31 1.36
N ALA A 21 -2.31 -16.17 2.04
CA ALA A 21 -3.51 -16.96 1.80
C ALA A 21 -4.27 -16.53 0.53
N GLU A 22 -4.46 -15.23 0.34
CA GLU A 22 -5.30 -14.68 -0.73
C GLU A 22 -4.53 -14.39 -2.02
N GLN A 23 -3.19 -14.35 -1.97
CA GLN A 23 -2.30 -14.10 -3.10
C GLN A 23 -2.73 -12.89 -3.98
N PRO A 24 -2.97 -11.71 -3.40
CA PRO A 24 -3.45 -10.56 -4.14
C PRO A 24 -2.39 -10.07 -5.14
N GLY A 25 -2.82 -9.69 -6.34
CA GLY A 25 -1.95 -9.05 -7.33
C GLY A 25 -1.49 -7.65 -6.91
N LEU A 26 -2.24 -6.95 -6.06
CA LEU A 26 -1.89 -5.62 -5.55
C LEU A 26 -2.51 -5.44 -4.15
N VAL A 27 -1.71 -4.95 -3.20
CA VAL A 27 -2.18 -4.58 -1.86
C VAL A 27 -2.17 -3.07 -1.72
N ILE A 28 -3.29 -2.48 -1.31
CA ILE A 28 -3.43 -1.03 -1.09
C ILE A 28 -3.69 -0.77 0.39
N LEU A 29 -2.88 0.10 1.01
CA LEU A 29 -3.07 0.59 2.37
C LEU A 29 -2.98 2.12 2.40
N GLY A 30 -3.50 2.76 3.45
CA GLY A 30 -3.18 4.17 3.69
C GLY A 30 -1.72 4.38 4.09
N LYS A 31 -1.16 5.57 3.81
CA LYS A 31 0.20 5.95 4.24
C LYS A 31 0.38 5.83 5.76
N GLN A 32 -0.53 6.42 6.53
CA GLN A 32 -0.46 6.48 7.97
C GLN A 32 -1.86 6.46 8.56
N ALA A 33 -2.00 5.81 9.71
CA ALA A 33 -3.21 5.90 10.51
C ALA A 33 -3.13 7.15 11.39
N ILE A 34 -4.24 7.88 11.53
CA ILE A 34 -4.29 9.17 12.24
C ILE A 34 -4.21 9.04 13.77
N ASP A 35 -4.38 7.83 14.29
CA ASP A 35 -4.35 7.51 15.71
C ASP A 35 -2.93 7.34 16.24
N SER A 36 -2.07 6.68 15.47
CA SER A 36 -0.72 6.30 15.83
C SER A 36 0.37 7.06 15.07
N ASP A 37 0.05 7.59 13.88
CA ASP A 37 0.92 8.41 13.03
C ASP A 37 2.29 7.79 12.69
N ASN A 38 2.36 6.46 12.69
CA ASN A 38 3.63 5.73 12.61
C ASN A 38 4.18 5.56 11.18
N ASN A 39 3.32 5.51 10.15
CA ASN A 39 3.71 5.28 8.76
C ASN A 39 4.67 4.07 8.59
N GLN A 40 4.28 2.90 9.11
CA GLN A 40 5.16 1.72 9.20
C GLN A 40 4.55 0.42 8.66
N VAL A 41 3.24 0.22 8.79
CA VAL A 41 2.59 -1.08 8.52
C VAL A 41 2.80 -1.52 7.08
N GLY A 42 2.60 -0.63 6.10
CA GLY A 42 2.77 -0.96 4.68
C GLY A 42 4.20 -1.33 4.32
N GLN A 43 5.18 -0.59 4.84
CA GLN A 43 6.60 -0.85 4.60
C GLN A 43 7.06 -2.17 5.24
N MET A 44 6.62 -2.43 6.47
CA MET A 44 6.90 -3.69 7.16
C MET A 44 6.24 -4.87 6.45
N LEU A 45 4.99 -4.73 5.99
CA LEU A 45 4.29 -5.76 5.24
C LEU A 45 5.02 -6.09 3.94
N ALA A 46 5.52 -5.09 3.21
CA ALA A 46 6.28 -5.30 1.97
C ALA A 46 7.56 -6.10 2.24
N ALA A 47 8.29 -5.74 3.29
CA ALA A 47 9.49 -6.48 3.70
C ALA A 47 9.18 -7.92 4.13
N LEU A 48 8.09 -8.15 4.89
CA LEU A 48 7.68 -9.48 5.35
C LEU A 48 7.18 -10.37 4.21
N ALA A 49 6.48 -9.79 3.22
CA ALA A 49 5.94 -10.50 2.06
C ALA A 49 6.97 -10.65 0.92
N GLY A 50 8.12 -9.98 1.00
CA GLY A 50 9.13 -9.97 -0.07
C GLY A 50 8.65 -9.29 -1.34
N LEU A 51 7.78 -8.29 -1.23
CA LEU A 51 7.15 -7.61 -2.36
C LEU A 51 7.72 -6.19 -2.58
N PRO A 52 7.82 -5.72 -3.84
CA PRO A 52 8.15 -4.33 -4.12
C PRO A 52 7.08 -3.38 -3.56
N GLN A 53 7.49 -2.16 -3.20
CA GLN A 53 6.61 -1.17 -2.60
C GLN A 53 6.65 0.20 -3.28
N GLY A 54 5.49 0.83 -3.40
CA GLY A 54 5.32 2.22 -3.82
C GLY A 54 4.64 3.02 -2.72
N THR A 55 5.43 3.74 -1.92
CA THR A 55 4.88 4.49 -0.79
C THR A 55 4.53 5.93 -1.17
N PHE A 56 3.56 6.51 -0.46
CA PHE A 56 3.16 7.92 -0.60
C PHE A 56 2.61 8.22 -1.99
N ALA A 57 1.84 7.27 -2.53
CA ALA A 57 1.32 7.34 -3.89
C ALA A 57 0.32 8.49 -4.02
N SER A 58 0.58 9.41 -4.94
CA SER A 58 -0.36 10.43 -5.42
C SER A 58 -0.92 10.10 -6.81
N GLU A 59 -0.36 9.10 -7.50
CA GLU A 59 -0.94 8.49 -8.71
C GLU A 59 -0.54 7.01 -8.79
N VAL A 60 -1.45 6.17 -9.32
CA VAL A 60 -1.21 4.74 -9.55
C VAL A 60 -1.77 4.37 -10.93
N VAL A 61 -0.89 3.89 -11.81
CA VAL A 61 -1.25 3.41 -13.16
C VAL A 61 -0.82 1.96 -13.30
N ILE A 62 -1.78 1.07 -13.51
CA ILE A 62 -1.50 -0.35 -13.76
C ILE A 62 -1.31 -0.54 -15.25
N SER A 63 -0.21 -1.16 -15.64
CA SER A 63 0.06 -1.57 -17.02
C SER A 63 0.32 -3.07 -17.10
N SER A 64 0.05 -3.62 -18.27
CA SER A 64 0.36 -5.01 -18.61
C SER A 64 1.13 -4.99 -19.92
N ASP A 65 2.45 -4.85 -19.83
CA ASP A 65 3.32 -4.94 -20.99
C ASP A 65 3.85 -6.37 -21.10
N GLU A 66 3.75 -6.94 -22.30
CA GLU A 66 4.38 -8.23 -22.65
C GLU A 66 3.99 -9.44 -21.78
N GLY A 67 2.84 -9.39 -21.10
CA GLY A 67 2.33 -10.47 -20.23
C GLY A 67 2.85 -10.41 -18.79
N GLU A 68 3.71 -9.45 -18.47
CA GLU A 68 4.17 -9.19 -17.10
C GLU A 68 3.37 -8.03 -16.50
N GLY A 69 2.74 -8.25 -15.34
CA GLY A 69 1.99 -7.22 -14.64
C GLY A 69 2.91 -6.18 -14.02
N LYS A 70 2.67 -4.90 -14.29
CA LYS A 70 3.44 -3.79 -13.71
C LYS A 70 2.53 -2.71 -13.14
N VAL A 71 3.07 -1.93 -12.22
CA VAL A 71 2.41 -0.75 -11.68
C VAL A 71 3.40 0.42 -11.61
N GLN A 72 3.01 1.54 -12.21
CA GLN A 72 3.70 2.81 -12.07
C GLN A 72 3.06 3.59 -10.93
N VAL A 73 3.89 4.05 -10.00
CA VAL A 73 3.47 4.79 -8.81
C VAL A 73 4.18 6.13 -8.80
N THR A 74 3.43 7.22 -8.91
CA THR A 74 3.96 8.57 -8.66
C THR A 74 3.87 8.85 -7.17
N ARG A 75 5.01 9.17 -6.56
CA ARG A 75 5.20 9.29 -5.12
C ARG A 75 5.46 10.74 -4.75
N GLU A 76 4.86 11.17 -3.65
CA GLU A 76 5.23 12.42 -2.97
C GLU A 76 6.56 12.21 -2.22
N ILE A 77 7.56 13.00 -2.57
CA ILE A 77 8.86 13.08 -1.88
C ILE A 77 9.12 14.54 -1.49
N ASP A 78 10.08 14.79 -0.60
CA ASP A 78 10.36 16.15 -0.12
C ASP A 78 10.69 17.15 -1.25
N GLY A 79 11.27 16.66 -2.35
CA GLY A 79 11.63 17.45 -3.54
C GLY A 79 10.54 17.56 -4.61
N GLY A 80 9.33 17.06 -4.37
CA GLY A 80 8.24 17.05 -5.35
C GLY A 80 7.75 15.63 -5.65
N LEU A 81 7.70 15.27 -6.93
CA LEU A 81 7.17 13.99 -7.37
C LEU A 81 8.26 13.07 -7.92
N GLN A 82 8.13 11.77 -7.64
CA GLN A 82 8.97 10.73 -8.23
C GLN A 82 8.11 9.56 -8.71
N THR A 83 8.20 9.22 -9.99
CA THR A 83 7.56 8.01 -10.52
C THR A 83 8.52 6.82 -10.45
N VAL A 84 8.02 5.70 -9.93
CA VAL A 84 8.72 4.41 -9.90
C VAL A 84 7.86 3.34 -10.57
N GLU A 85 8.49 2.36 -11.21
CA GLU A 85 7.82 1.19 -11.79
C GLU A 85 8.11 -0.04 -10.93
N LEU A 86 7.07 -0.80 -10.59
CA LEU A 86 7.15 -2.00 -9.77
C LEU A 86 6.55 -3.19 -10.53
N SER A 87 7.19 -4.34 -10.46
CA SER A 87 6.58 -5.60 -10.89
C SER A 87 5.44 -5.98 -9.94
N LEU A 88 4.35 -6.52 -10.47
CA LEU A 88 3.30 -7.14 -9.67
C LEU A 88 3.68 -8.59 -9.31
N PRO A 89 3.31 -9.09 -8.12
CA PRO A 89 2.52 -8.41 -7.10
C PRO A 89 3.28 -7.34 -6.31
N ALA A 90 2.58 -6.28 -5.88
CA ALA A 90 3.19 -5.14 -5.20
C ALA A 90 2.34 -4.61 -4.03
N ILE A 91 2.96 -3.78 -3.19
CA ILE A 91 2.29 -3.06 -2.09
C ILE A 91 2.35 -1.56 -2.35
N VAL A 92 1.20 -0.88 -2.26
CA VAL A 92 1.11 0.56 -2.44
C VAL A 92 0.52 1.20 -1.20
N THR A 93 1.17 2.25 -0.68
CA THR A 93 0.60 3.10 0.36
C THR A 93 0.17 4.45 -0.21
N THR A 94 -1.08 4.83 0.02
CA THR A 94 -1.71 5.97 -0.65
C THR A 94 -1.56 7.25 0.17
N ASP A 95 -1.14 8.34 -0.48
CA ASP A 95 -1.23 9.69 0.08
C ASP A 95 -2.64 10.26 -0.11
N LEU A 96 -2.96 11.33 0.61
CA LEU A 96 -4.23 12.05 0.48
C LEU A 96 -4.46 12.59 -0.93
N ARG A 97 -3.38 12.86 -1.68
CA ARG A 97 -3.43 13.40 -3.04
C ARG A 97 -3.85 12.38 -4.10
N LEU A 98 -3.94 11.09 -3.77
CA LEU A 98 -4.23 10.04 -4.76
C LEU A 98 -5.55 10.25 -5.49
N ASN A 99 -6.61 10.54 -4.74
CA ASN A 99 -7.95 10.74 -5.29
C ASN A 99 -8.87 11.46 -4.28
N GLU A 100 -10.06 11.84 -4.75
CA GLU A 100 -11.18 12.21 -3.88
C GLU A 100 -12.12 11.01 -3.70
N PRO A 101 -12.29 10.47 -2.48
CA PRO A 101 -13.20 9.37 -2.24
C PRO A 101 -14.66 9.73 -2.59
N ARG A 102 -15.29 8.91 -3.44
CA ARG A 102 -16.71 9.08 -3.78
C ARG A 102 -17.62 8.86 -2.56
N TYR A 103 -18.74 9.57 -2.51
CA TYR A 103 -19.84 9.23 -1.60
C TYR A 103 -20.56 7.96 -2.08
N ALA A 104 -20.92 7.08 -1.15
CA ALA A 104 -21.73 5.89 -1.45
C ALA A 104 -23.16 6.31 -1.79
N LYS A 105 -23.71 5.77 -2.89
CA LYS A 105 -25.11 5.97 -3.29
C LYS A 105 -25.95 4.82 -2.77
N LEU A 106 -27.22 5.09 -2.43
CA LEU A 106 -28.20 4.05 -2.18
C LEU A 106 -28.42 3.24 -3.48
N PRO A 107 -28.64 1.92 -3.39
CA PRO A 107 -28.79 1.04 -4.54
C PRO A 107 -30.05 1.34 -5.36
#